data_AF-A0A0L6W466-F1
#
_entry.id   AF-A0A0L6W466-F1
#
_cell.length_a   1.000
_cell.length_b   1.000
_cell.length_c   1.000
_cell.angle_alpha   90.00
_cell.angle_beta   90.00
_cell.angle_gamma   90.00
#
_symmetry.space_group_name_H-M   'P 1'
#
loop_
_entity.id
_entity.type
_entity.pdbx_description
1 polymer ?
#
loop_
_entity_poly.entity_id
_entity_poly.type
_entity_poly.pdbx_seq_one_letter_code
_entity_poly.pdbx_strand_id
1 'polypeptide(L)'
;MTKKKPVVSVRVRCEGALHTISITPSGAVVLHDHPDIKADRAFEALGGEPCRCLKVLETWRRGVKLPFYRRDLPAGLRPAFDAGREKAAARRRRNAKADPLSVPFATRAAARVARLAGKALETCSYRRSRTSWAGGNHEVCVRIGDPVISGSSSRVWSHNGKWPGTDSYVSAAVPLQWFSRVWRRGLAVVDGCFVLDVLSEDDKGFTVLAGKQGRGFEVHPARAKIIKAKDGSYRLRWLKGGEQA
;
A
#
# COMPACT_ATOMS: atom_id res chain seq x y z
N MET A 1 37.45 -5.00 -0.64
CA MET A 1 36.24 -4.17 -0.39
C MET A 1 36.10 -3.97 1.12
N THR A 2 36.35 -2.75 1.62
CA THR A 2 36.15 -2.42 3.03
C THR A 2 34.67 -2.55 3.39
N LYS A 3 34.32 -3.51 4.27
CA LYS A 3 32.96 -3.66 4.80
C LYS A 3 32.58 -2.35 5.51
N LYS A 4 31.79 -1.50 4.85
CA LYS A 4 31.30 -0.27 5.46
C LYS A 4 30.49 -0.63 6.71
N LYS A 5 30.85 -0.03 7.85
CA LYS A 5 30.21 -0.28 9.15
C LYS A 5 28.69 -0.07 9.03
N PRO A 6 27.86 -1.01 9.51
CA PRO A 6 26.41 -0.84 9.47
C PRO A 6 25.99 0.35 10.33
N VAL A 7 24.96 1.07 9.88
CA VAL A 7 24.38 2.22 10.58
C VAL A 7 23.64 1.76 11.84
N VAL A 8 22.92 0.65 11.72
CA VAL A 8 22.25 -0.01 12.83
C VAL A 8 22.27 -1.52 12.61
N SER A 9 22.33 -2.27 13.70
CA SER A 9 22.22 -3.73 13.70
C SER A 9 21.27 -4.15 14.82
N VAL A 10 20.41 -5.12 14.57
CA VAL A 10 19.45 -5.66 15.53
C VAL A 10 19.45 -7.18 15.46
N ARG A 11 19.12 -7.84 16.57
CA ARG A 11 18.88 -9.28 16.59
C ARG A 11 17.38 -9.59 16.63
N VAL A 12 16.95 -10.60 15.88
CA VAL A 12 15.57 -11.09 15.85
C VAL A 12 15.54 -12.61 15.99
N ARG A 13 14.50 -13.15 16.63
CA ARG A 13 14.27 -14.59 16.60
C ARG A 13 13.68 -15.01 15.25
N CYS A 14 14.30 -15.98 14.60
CA CYS A 14 13.92 -16.52 13.30
C CYS A 14 14.24 -18.02 13.32
N GLU A 15 13.28 -18.88 12.97
CA GLU A 15 13.49 -20.35 12.85
C GLU A 15 14.15 -20.99 14.10
N GLY A 16 13.80 -20.49 15.29
CA GLY A 16 14.36 -20.98 16.55
C GLY A 16 15.71 -20.39 16.96
N ALA A 17 16.42 -19.67 16.08
CA ALA A 17 17.71 -19.04 16.34
C ALA A 17 17.63 -17.50 16.41
N LEU A 18 18.69 -16.86 16.92
CA LEU A 18 18.82 -15.40 16.97
C LEU A 18 19.65 -14.88 15.80
N HIS A 19 18.97 -14.38 14.77
CA HIS A 19 19.57 -13.83 13.56
C HIS A 19 19.86 -12.33 13.69
N THR A 20 20.85 -11.85 12.94
CA THR A 20 21.28 -10.45 12.89
C THR A 20 20.83 -9.80 11.58
N ILE A 21 20.17 -8.65 11.72
CA ILE A 21 19.74 -7.81 10.60
C ILE A 21 20.43 -6.45 10.75
N SER A 22 21.01 -5.95 9.66
CA SER A 22 21.67 -4.64 9.67
C SER A 22 21.25 -3.73 8.53
N ILE A 23 21.41 -2.43 8.73
CA ILE A 23 21.22 -1.41 7.70
C ILE A 23 22.57 -0.86 7.30
N THR A 24 22.85 -0.89 6.00
CA THR A 24 24.06 -0.30 5.42
C THR A 24 23.97 1.23 5.38
N PRO A 25 25.10 1.96 5.22
CA PRO A 25 25.08 3.42 5.05
C PRO A 25 24.26 3.91 3.85
N SER A 26 24.04 3.07 2.83
CA SER A 26 23.17 3.38 1.70
C SER A 26 21.67 3.19 2.01
N GLY A 27 21.31 2.63 3.17
CA GLY A 27 19.94 2.34 3.58
C GLY A 27 19.41 0.97 3.16
N ALA A 28 20.27 0.09 2.62
CA ALA A 28 19.89 -1.28 2.30
C ALA A 28 19.91 -2.17 3.54
N VAL A 29 18.90 -3.04 3.67
CA VAL A 29 18.81 -4.09 4.69
C VAL A 29 19.67 -5.28 4.27
N VAL A 30 20.44 -5.81 5.20
CA VAL A 30 21.25 -7.01 5.06
C VAL A 30 20.81 -8.03 6.11
N LEU A 31 20.48 -9.24 5.65
CA LEU A 31 20.17 -10.40 6.49
C LEU A 31 21.45 -11.23 6.57
N HIS A 32 22.14 -11.26 7.72
CA HIS A 32 23.46 -11.91 7.80
C HIS A 32 23.37 -13.43 7.83
N ASP A 33 22.28 -13.97 8.40
CA ASP A 33 22.07 -15.40 8.60
C ASP A 33 21.21 -16.05 7.49
N HIS A 34 20.89 -15.29 6.43
CA HIS A 34 20.19 -15.76 5.24
C HIS A 34 21.04 -15.45 4.00
N PRO A 35 22.09 -16.25 3.72
CA PRO A 35 22.99 -16.00 2.60
C PRO A 35 22.31 -16.15 1.24
N ASP A 36 21.28 -17.00 1.15
CA ASP A 36 20.46 -17.18 -0.05
C ASP A 36 19.01 -16.76 0.17
N ILE A 37 18.77 -15.45 0.06
CA ILE A 37 17.45 -14.85 0.13
C ILE A 37 16.52 -15.38 -1.00
N LYS A 38 17.06 -15.87 -2.12
CA LYS A 38 16.24 -16.38 -3.22
C LYS A 38 15.64 -17.74 -2.86
N ALA A 39 16.41 -18.61 -2.22
CA ALA A 39 15.92 -19.90 -1.72
C ALA A 39 14.76 -19.70 -0.73
N ASP A 40 14.92 -18.81 0.24
CA ASP A 40 13.87 -18.54 1.24
C ASP A 40 12.57 -18.02 0.59
N ARG A 41 12.69 -17.23 -0.49
CA ARG A 41 11.55 -16.72 -1.25
C ARG A 41 10.90 -17.79 -2.13
N ALA A 42 11.69 -18.71 -2.67
CA ALA A 42 11.17 -19.85 -3.41
C ALA A 42 10.34 -20.75 -2.48
N PHE A 43 10.81 -20.97 -1.24
CA PHE A 43 10.07 -21.71 -0.24
C PHE A 43 8.71 -21.06 0.09
N GLU A 44 8.68 -19.75 0.29
CA GLU A 44 7.43 -18.99 0.48
C GLU A 44 6.48 -19.16 -0.72
N ALA A 45 7.00 -19.07 -1.94
CA ALA A 45 6.20 -19.22 -3.16
C ALA A 45 5.60 -20.63 -3.33
N LEU A 46 6.23 -21.65 -2.75
CA LEU A 46 5.74 -23.04 -2.71
C LEU A 46 4.74 -23.30 -1.57
N GLY A 47 4.30 -22.25 -0.86
CA GLY A 47 3.31 -22.33 0.23
C GLY A 47 3.93 -22.43 1.63
N GLY A 48 5.25 -22.30 1.76
CA GLY A 48 5.93 -22.21 3.04
C GLY A 48 5.61 -20.92 3.79
N GLU A 49 5.63 -20.95 5.13
CA GLU A 49 5.48 -19.73 5.91
C GLU A 49 6.78 -18.88 5.84
N PRO A 50 6.72 -17.58 5.52
CA PRO A 50 7.92 -16.76 5.45
C PRO A 50 8.57 -16.57 6.82
N CYS A 51 9.89 -16.73 6.85
CA CYS A 51 10.69 -16.56 8.06
C CYS A 51 10.65 -15.10 8.57
N ARG A 52 10.97 -14.88 9.85
CA ARG A 52 10.90 -13.55 10.47
C ARG A 52 11.84 -12.55 9.80
N CYS A 53 13.05 -12.97 9.41
CA CYS A 53 14.00 -12.10 8.72
C CYS A 53 13.48 -11.61 7.36
N LEU A 54 12.89 -12.52 6.57
CA LEU A 54 12.21 -12.14 5.33
C LEU A 54 11.05 -11.18 5.59
N LYS A 55 10.19 -11.47 6.58
CA LYS A 55 9.09 -10.57 6.98
C LYS A 55 9.62 -9.15 7.29
N VAL A 56 10.77 -9.01 7.95
CA VAL A 56 11.39 -7.70 8.23
C VAL A 56 11.89 -7.03 6.94
N LEU A 57 12.55 -7.76 6.04
CA LEU A 57 13.01 -7.24 4.74
C LEU A 57 11.85 -6.74 3.87
N GLU A 58 10.80 -7.56 3.77
CA GLU A 58 9.52 -7.27 3.12
C GLU A 58 8.91 -5.98 3.67
N THR A 59 8.77 -5.92 4.99
CA THR A 59 8.25 -4.78 5.75
C THR A 59 9.06 -3.51 5.49
N TRP A 60 10.38 -3.60 5.47
CA TRP A 60 11.26 -2.46 5.16
C TRP A 60 11.03 -1.96 3.72
N ARG A 61 11.02 -2.86 2.74
CA ARG A 61 10.81 -2.54 1.32
C ARG A 61 9.44 -1.94 1.05
N ARG A 62 8.38 -2.51 1.63
CA ARG A 62 7.00 -2.01 1.55
C ARG A 62 6.85 -0.71 2.32
N GLY A 63 7.48 -0.61 3.49
CA GLY A 63 7.45 0.53 4.39
C GLY A 63 7.93 1.84 3.76
N VAL A 64 8.92 1.78 2.87
CA VAL A 64 9.36 2.95 2.08
C VAL A 64 8.22 3.54 1.24
N LYS A 65 7.27 2.69 0.80
CA LYS A 65 6.10 3.08 0.00
C LYS A 65 4.86 3.33 0.87
N LEU A 66 4.72 2.61 1.98
CA LEU A 66 3.52 2.57 2.83
C LEU A 66 3.91 2.71 4.31
N PRO A 67 3.64 3.85 4.97
CA PRO A 67 4.19 4.17 6.30
C PRO A 67 3.72 3.26 7.45
N PHE A 68 2.62 2.53 7.27
CA PHE A 68 1.98 1.68 8.30
C PHE A 68 2.86 0.54 8.80
N TYR A 69 3.72 0.02 7.92
CA TYR A 69 4.60 -1.11 8.21
C TYR A 69 5.72 -0.79 9.21
N ARG A 70 5.88 0.48 9.62
CA ARG A 70 6.86 0.88 10.63
C ARG A 70 6.77 0.08 11.93
N ARG A 71 5.55 -0.28 12.36
CA ARG A 71 5.33 -0.97 13.64
C ARG A 71 5.75 -2.43 13.61
N ASP A 72 5.68 -3.05 12.45
CA ASP A 72 6.05 -4.46 12.26
C ASP A 72 7.58 -4.66 12.25
N LEU A 73 8.33 -3.56 12.06
CA LEU A 73 9.78 -3.54 12.19
C LEU A 73 10.22 -3.70 13.66
N PRO A 74 11.31 -4.44 13.90
CA PRO A 74 11.99 -4.47 15.20
C PRO A 74 12.29 -3.06 15.70
N ALA A 75 12.10 -2.82 17.00
CA ALA A 75 12.23 -1.50 17.61
C ALA A 75 13.55 -0.79 17.25
N GLY A 76 14.66 -1.54 17.23
CA GLY A 76 15.99 -1.02 16.88
C GLY A 76 16.12 -0.54 15.43
N LEU A 77 15.29 -1.01 14.50
CA LEU A 77 15.31 -0.57 13.09
C LEU A 77 14.43 0.66 12.83
N ARG A 78 13.47 0.95 13.71
CA ARG A 78 12.49 2.03 13.50
C ARG A 78 13.14 3.42 13.35
N PRO A 79 14.13 3.82 14.16
CA PRO A 79 14.78 5.14 13.98
C PRO A 79 15.49 5.28 12.63
N ALA A 80 16.20 4.24 12.18
CA ALA A 80 16.88 4.25 10.88
C ALA A 80 15.87 4.29 9.72
N PHE A 81 14.74 3.60 9.88
CA PHE A 81 13.64 3.65 8.93
C PHE A 81 13.04 5.06 8.81
N ASP A 82 12.78 5.71 9.95
CA ASP A 82 12.23 7.08 9.99
C ASP A 82 13.18 8.10 9.36
N ALA A 83 14.47 8.04 9.71
CA ALA A 83 15.51 8.89 9.13
C ALA A 83 15.62 8.69 7.60
N GLY A 84 15.50 7.44 7.13
CA GLY A 84 15.46 7.12 5.71
C GLY A 84 14.27 7.74 4.99
N ARG A 85 13.08 7.69 5.63
CA ARG A 85 11.86 8.31 5.10
C ARG A 85 11.96 9.83 5.07
N GLU A 86 12.48 10.46 6.10
CA GLU A 86 12.66 11.90 6.16
C GLU A 86 13.62 12.37 5.05
N LYS A 87 14.76 11.67 4.86
CA LYS A 87 15.66 11.92 3.74
C LYS A 87 14.96 11.79 2.39
N ALA A 88 14.14 10.75 2.20
CA ALA A 88 13.36 10.58 0.97
C ALA A 88 12.33 11.70 0.76
N ALA A 89 11.64 12.13 1.82
CA ALA A 89 10.69 13.24 1.79
C ALA A 89 11.40 14.57 1.48
N ALA A 90 12.56 14.83 2.07
CA ALA A 90 13.39 15.99 1.80
C ALA A 90 13.85 16.02 0.33
N ARG A 91 14.27 14.87 -0.23
CA ARG A 91 14.57 14.73 -1.66
C ARG A 91 13.35 15.04 -2.52
N ARG A 92 12.16 14.53 -2.16
CA ARG A 92 10.90 14.84 -2.88
C ARG A 92 10.59 16.33 -2.83
N ARG A 93 10.71 16.99 -1.67
CA ARG A 93 10.50 18.45 -1.52
C ARG A 93 11.49 19.25 -2.37
N ARG A 94 12.76 18.85 -2.36
CA ARG A 94 13.80 19.47 -3.20
C ARG A 94 13.47 19.32 -4.69
N ASN A 95 13.10 18.11 -5.11
CA ASN A 95 12.76 17.82 -6.50
C ASN A 95 11.39 18.39 -6.92
N ALA A 96 10.50 18.70 -5.97
CA ALA A 96 9.23 19.37 -6.27
C ALA A 96 9.43 20.81 -6.78
N LYS A 97 10.58 21.44 -6.48
CA LYS A 97 11.00 22.73 -7.04
C LYS A 97 11.87 22.59 -8.30
N ALA A 98 12.27 21.38 -8.66
CA ALA A 98 12.98 21.15 -9.92
C ALA A 98 11.99 21.28 -11.08
N ASP A 99 12.48 21.73 -12.25
CA ASP A 99 11.67 21.79 -13.46
C ASP A 99 10.94 20.46 -13.66
N PRO A 100 9.59 20.43 -13.71
CA PRO A 100 8.85 19.21 -13.95
C PRO A 100 9.33 18.47 -15.21
N LEU A 101 9.80 19.19 -16.23
CA LEU A 101 10.31 18.61 -17.48
C LEU A 101 11.64 17.86 -17.31
N SER A 102 12.41 18.14 -16.24
CA SER A 102 13.61 17.36 -15.89
C SER A 102 13.31 15.93 -15.45
N VAL A 103 12.04 15.63 -15.14
CA VAL A 103 11.57 14.29 -14.77
C VAL A 103 10.97 13.61 -16.01
N PRO A 104 11.34 12.34 -16.30
CA PRO A 104 10.79 11.60 -17.44
C PRO A 104 9.26 11.64 -17.49
N PHE A 105 8.70 11.79 -18.69
CA PHE A 105 7.25 11.90 -18.90
C PHE A 105 6.47 10.77 -18.22
N ALA A 106 6.95 9.52 -18.33
CA ALA A 106 6.32 8.36 -17.71
C ALA A 106 6.19 8.50 -16.18
N THR A 107 7.23 9.02 -15.51
CA THR A 107 7.22 9.27 -14.06
C THR A 107 6.23 10.36 -13.69
N ARG A 108 6.14 11.44 -14.48
CA ARG A 108 5.15 12.51 -14.27
C ARG A 108 3.72 12.02 -14.49
N ALA A 109 3.49 11.26 -15.55
CA ALA A 109 2.20 10.65 -15.84
C ALA A 109 1.79 9.73 -14.69
N ALA A 110 2.67 8.83 -14.25
CA ALA A 110 2.44 7.96 -13.11
C ALA A 110 2.09 8.73 -11.83
N ALA A 111 2.84 9.78 -11.52
CA ALA A 111 2.56 10.62 -10.35
C ALA A 111 1.21 11.34 -10.46
N ARG A 112 0.84 11.84 -11.65
CA ARG A 112 -0.46 12.45 -11.90
C ARG A 112 -1.60 11.46 -11.72
N VAL A 113 -1.48 10.26 -12.29
CA VAL A 113 -2.50 9.22 -12.19
C VAL A 113 -2.67 8.76 -10.75
N ALA A 114 -1.57 8.46 -10.04
CA ALA A 114 -1.63 8.07 -8.62
C ALA A 114 -2.26 9.16 -7.74
N ARG A 115 -1.98 10.44 -8.01
CA ARG A 115 -2.59 11.56 -7.28
C ARG A 115 -4.10 11.67 -7.53
N LEU A 116 -4.55 11.52 -8.79
CA LEU A 116 -5.98 11.57 -9.12
C LEU A 116 -6.73 10.38 -8.50
N ALA A 117 -6.15 9.19 -8.60
CA ALA A 117 -6.68 7.99 -7.97
C ALA A 117 -6.72 8.12 -6.43
N GLY A 118 -5.71 8.73 -5.81
CA GLY A 118 -5.70 9.03 -4.38
C GLY A 118 -6.87 9.92 -3.96
N LYS A 119 -7.11 11.02 -4.67
CA LYS A 119 -8.26 11.91 -4.42
C LYS A 119 -9.60 11.20 -4.58
N ALA A 120 -9.72 10.32 -5.57
CA ALA A 120 -10.93 9.53 -5.77
C ALA A 120 -11.13 8.50 -4.66
N LEU A 121 -10.05 7.85 -4.21
CA LEU A 121 -10.11 6.89 -3.11
C LEU A 121 -10.48 7.56 -1.78
N GLU A 122 -10.05 8.80 -1.57
CA GLU A 122 -10.43 9.64 -0.42
C GLU A 122 -11.92 10.00 -0.37
N THR A 123 -12.67 9.91 -1.47
CA THR A 123 -14.12 10.17 -1.48
C THR A 123 -14.95 8.90 -1.35
N CYS A 124 -14.31 7.72 -1.30
CA CYS A 124 -15.01 6.46 -1.16
C CYS A 124 -15.59 6.27 0.25
N SER A 125 -16.67 5.51 0.32
CA SER A 125 -17.48 5.26 1.52
C SER A 125 -16.99 4.06 2.36
N TYR A 126 -15.72 3.67 2.20
CA TYR A 126 -15.12 2.62 3.03
C TYR A 126 -15.11 3.00 4.51
N ARG A 127 -15.14 1.99 5.37
CA ARG A 127 -15.13 2.20 6.82
C ARG A 127 -13.84 2.91 7.23
N ARG A 128 -13.98 3.97 8.03
CA ARG A 128 -12.86 4.74 8.59
C ARG A 128 -12.89 4.67 10.10
N SER A 129 -11.72 4.77 10.71
CA SER A 129 -11.67 4.89 12.16
C SER A 129 -12.34 6.18 12.59
N ARG A 130 -13.04 6.13 13.72
CA ARG A 130 -13.77 7.27 14.32
C ARG A 130 -13.38 7.50 15.78
N THR A 131 -12.30 6.88 16.26
CA THR A 131 -11.87 7.01 17.66
C THR A 131 -11.29 8.40 17.90
N SER A 132 -11.87 9.17 18.83
CA SER A 132 -11.50 10.57 19.12
C SER A 132 -10.42 10.73 20.19
N TRP A 133 -10.26 9.76 21.09
CA TRP A 133 -9.41 9.88 22.30
C TRP A 133 -7.98 9.34 22.11
N ALA A 134 -7.82 8.36 21.21
CA ALA A 134 -6.55 7.84 20.74
C ALA A 134 -6.75 7.32 19.31
N GLY A 135 -5.90 7.74 18.38
CA GLY A 135 -6.02 7.37 16.96
C GLY A 135 -7.10 8.14 16.22
N GLY A 136 -7.80 7.44 15.32
CA GLY A 136 -8.83 8.02 14.45
C GLY A 136 -8.30 8.46 13.09
N ASN A 137 -6.99 8.30 12.84
CA ASN A 137 -6.43 8.66 11.55
C ASN A 137 -6.95 7.72 10.45
N HIS A 138 -7.19 8.29 9.28
CA HIS A 138 -7.46 7.55 8.06
C HIS A 138 -6.46 7.96 7.00
N GLU A 139 -5.65 7.02 6.56
CA GLU A 139 -4.66 7.29 5.52
C GLU A 139 -5.02 6.55 4.23
N VAL A 140 -4.83 7.26 3.12
CA VAL A 140 -5.06 6.74 1.77
C VAL A 140 -3.71 6.69 1.04
N CYS A 141 -3.39 5.56 0.41
CA CYS A 141 -2.20 5.45 -0.43
C CYS A 141 -2.52 4.85 -1.79
N VAL A 142 -2.07 5.50 -2.86
CA VAL A 142 -2.19 4.97 -4.21
C VAL A 142 -0.84 4.93 -4.91
N ARG A 143 -0.59 3.84 -5.65
CA ARG A 143 0.59 3.66 -6.50
C ARG A 143 0.19 3.20 -7.90
N ILE A 144 1.14 3.29 -8.83
CA ILE A 144 1.00 2.66 -10.15
C ILE A 144 1.45 1.20 -10.08
N GLY A 145 0.71 0.31 -10.74
CA GLY A 145 0.99 -1.11 -10.84
C GLY A 145 -0.26 -1.92 -11.17
N ASP A 146 -0.20 -3.23 -10.97
CA ASP A 146 -1.35 -4.10 -11.20
C ASP A 146 -2.53 -3.74 -10.27
N PRO A 147 -3.78 -3.83 -10.77
CA PRO A 147 -4.94 -3.36 -10.05
C PRO A 147 -5.20 -4.20 -8.80
N VAL A 148 -5.03 -3.58 -7.63
CA VAL A 148 -5.30 -4.21 -6.32
C VAL A 148 -5.74 -3.15 -5.33
N ILE A 149 -6.56 -3.55 -4.35
CA ILE A 149 -6.92 -2.71 -3.21
C ILE A 149 -6.87 -3.53 -1.93
N SER A 150 -6.45 -2.89 -0.85
CA SER A 150 -6.47 -3.47 0.49
C SER A 150 -6.89 -2.40 1.50
N GLY A 151 -7.62 -2.82 2.52
CA GLY A 151 -7.94 -1.98 3.68
C GLY A 151 -7.56 -2.71 4.96
N SER A 152 -7.08 -1.99 5.98
CA SER A 152 -6.79 -2.57 7.28
C SER A 152 -6.71 -1.48 8.35
N SER A 153 -6.35 -1.88 9.57
CA SER A 153 -6.25 -0.99 10.72
C SER A 153 -5.06 -1.34 11.60
N SER A 154 -4.68 -0.43 12.47
CA SER A 154 -3.67 -0.67 13.50
C SER A 154 -4.16 -0.14 14.84
N ARG A 155 -3.97 -0.93 15.90
CA ARG A 155 -4.23 -0.46 17.27
C ARG A 155 -3.21 0.59 17.65
N VAL A 156 -3.66 1.72 18.14
CA VAL A 156 -2.81 2.77 18.68
C VAL A 156 -3.11 2.98 20.16
N TRP A 157 -2.23 3.67 20.87
CA TRP A 157 -2.45 4.03 22.26
C TRP A 157 -2.26 5.54 22.41
N SER A 158 -2.99 6.15 23.35
CA SER A 158 -2.76 7.53 23.76
C SER A 158 -1.31 7.72 24.23
N HIS A 159 -0.83 8.97 24.22
CA HIS A 159 0.54 9.29 24.67
C HIS A 159 0.84 8.78 26.09
N ASN A 160 -0.16 8.80 26.98
CA ASN A 160 -0.03 8.28 28.35
C ASN A 160 -0.26 6.75 28.47
N GLY A 161 -0.44 6.04 27.36
CA GLY A 161 -0.63 4.58 27.33
C GLY A 161 -1.96 4.08 27.90
N LYS A 162 -2.86 4.96 28.35
CA LYS A 162 -4.08 4.57 29.06
C LYS A 162 -5.25 4.20 28.15
N TRP A 163 -5.32 4.78 26.96
CA TRP A 163 -6.49 4.66 26.10
C TRP A 163 -6.12 3.98 24.78
N PRO A 164 -6.74 2.83 24.46
CA PRO A 164 -6.57 2.22 23.15
C PRO A 164 -7.37 2.98 22.09
N GLY A 165 -6.82 2.99 20.89
CA GLY A 165 -7.35 3.66 19.71
C GLY A 165 -7.18 2.81 18.47
N THR A 166 -7.76 3.24 17.36
CA THR A 166 -7.55 2.58 16.07
C THR A 166 -7.23 3.60 15.00
N ASP A 167 -6.18 3.36 14.21
CA ASP A 167 -5.98 4.04 12.94
C ASP A 167 -6.40 3.10 11.82
N SER A 168 -6.96 3.67 10.76
CA SER A 168 -7.42 2.93 9.58
C SER A 168 -6.64 3.36 8.34
N TYR A 169 -6.51 2.46 7.37
CA TYR A 169 -5.85 2.78 6.12
C TYR A 169 -6.45 2.00 4.96
N VAL A 170 -6.44 2.62 3.79
CA VAL A 170 -6.80 1.98 2.52
C VAL A 170 -5.70 2.25 1.50
N SER A 171 -5.26 1.20 0.82
CA SER A 171 -4.23 1.30 -0.20
C SER A 171 -4.69 0.66 -1.51
N ALA A 172 -4.36 1.29 -2.63
CA ALA A 172 -4.65 0.76 -3.95
C ALA A 172 -3.44 0.86 -4.89
N ALA A 173 -3.39 -0.03 -5.87
CA ALA A 173 -2.57 0.14 -7.05
C ALA A 173 -3.47 0.14 -8.27
N VAL A 174 -3.15 1.00 -9.23
CA VAL A 174 -3.89 1.12 -10.49
C VAL A 174 -2.92 1.16 -11.67
N PRO A 175 -3.30 0.61 -12.84
CA PRO A 175 -2.46 0.71 -14.03
C PRO A 175 -2.41 2.17 -14.52
N LEU A 176 -1.38 2.52 -15.30
CA LEU A 176 -1.28 3.88 -15.85
C LEU A 176 -2.49 4.22 -16.75
N GLN A 177 -3.04 3.21 -17.44
CA GLN A 177 -4.22 3.31 -18.29
C GLN A 177 -5.51 3.59 -17.51
N TRP A 178 -5.50 3.48 -16.17
CA TRP A 178 -6.65 3.80 -15.32
C TRP A 178 -7.19 5.20 -15.59
N PHE A 179 -6.32 6.16 -15.92
CA PHE A 179 -6.74 7.52 -16.22
C PHE A 179 -7.72 7.59 -17.42
N SER A 180 -7.40 6.91 -18.53
CA SER A 180 -8.28 6.90 -19.71
C SER A 180 -9.45 5.94 -19.54
N ARG A 181 -9.21 4.75 -18.98
CA ARG A 181 -10.22 3.68 -18.88
C ARG A 181 -11.24 3.89 -17.78
N VAL A 182 -10.91 4.63 -16.71
CA VAL A 182 -11.78 4.81 -15.53
C VAL A 182 -12.03 6.29 -15.26
N TRP A 183 -10.99 7.07 -14.99
CA TRP A 183 -11.14 8.45 -14.51
C TRP A 183 -11.82 9.37 -15.52
N ARG A 184 -11.33 9.40 -16.77
CA ARG A 184 -11.91 10.22 -17.86
C ARG A 184 -13.35 9.85 -18.20
N ARG A 185 -13.79 8.63 -17.84
CA ARG A 185 -15.15 8.13 -18.07
C ARG A 185 -16.09 8.43 -16.91
N GLY A 186 -15.60 9.06 -15.84
CA GLY A 186 -16.39 9.33 -14.64
C GLY A 186 -16.69 8.09 -13.79
N LEU A 187 -15.92 7.00 -13.96
CA LEU A 187 -16.16 5.72 -13.30
C LEU A 187 -15.34 5.51 -12.02
N ALA A 188 -14.51 6.47 -11.62
CA ALA A 188 -13.53 6.26 -10.56
C ALA A 188 -14.12 5.93 -9.18
N VAL A 189 -15.31 6.48 -8.90
CA VAL A 189 -16.09 6.16 -7.71
C VAL A 189 -17.53 5.97 -8.13
N VAL A 190 -18.09 4.78 -7.89
CA VAL A 190 -19.49 4.45 -8.19
C VAL A 190 -20.10 3.81 -6.95
N ASP A 191 -21.26 4.33 -6.51
CA ASP A 191 -21.92 3.94 -5.25
C ASP A 191 -20.93 3.89 -4.05
N GLY A 192 -20.05 4.88 -3.95
CA GLY A 192 -19.06 4.98 -2.88
C GLY A 192 -17.89 3.98 -2.97
N CYS A 193 -17.80 3.18 -4.02
CA CYS A 193 -16.77 2.17 -4.22
C CYS A 193 -15.73 2.63 -5.25
N PHE A 194 -14.46 2.39 -4.96
CA PHE A 194 -13.34 2.74 -5.84
C PHE A 194 -13.21 1.72 -6.99
N VAL A 195 -13.20 2.18 -8.23
CA VAL A 195 -13.00 1.32 -9.40
C VAL A 195 -11.52 1.24 -9.76
N LEU A 196 -10.98 0.02 -9.78
CA LEU A 196 -9.58 -0.29 -10.02
C LEU A 196 -9.24 -0.43 -11.50
N ASP A 197 -10.15 -1.01 -12.28
CA ASP A 197 -10.00 -1.18 -13.73
C ASP A 197 -11.34 -1.52 -14.40
N VAL A 198 -11.44 -1.30 -15.71
CA VAL A 198 -12.53 -1.82 -16.55
C VAL A 198 -12.05 -3.12 -17.19
N LEU A 199 -12.73 -4.23 -16.93
CA LEU A 199 -12.38 -5.54 -17.47
C LEU A 199 -12.99 -5.76 -18.85
N SER A 200 -14.26 -5.37 -19.02
CA SER A 200 -14.96 -5.40 -20.31
C SER A 200 -16.08 -4.38 -20.37
N GLU A 201 -16.53 -4.08 -21.58
CA GLU A 201 -17.63 -3.17 -21.88
C GLU A 201 -18.59 -3.87 -22.84
N ASP A 202 -19.89 -3.78 -22.55
CA ASP A 202 -20.98 -4.29 -23.38
C ASP A 202 -22.12 -3.25 -23.44
N ASP A 203 -23.13 -3.49 -24.28
CA ASP A 203 -24.28 -2.60 -24.43
C ASP A 203 -25.06 -2.36 -23.13
N LYS A 204 -24.86 -3.21 -22.12
CA LYS A 204 -25.51 -3.15 -20.81
C LYS A 204 -24.63 -2.48 -19.74
N GLY A 205 -23.41 -2.05 -20.08
CA GLY A 205 -22.51 -1.29 -19.21
C GLY A 205 -21.10 -1.86 -19.08
N PHE A 206 -20.48 -1.67 -17.91
CA PHE A 206 -19.08 -2.02 -17.66
C PHE A 206 -18.96 -3.20 -16.70
N THR A 207 -18.17 -4.20 -17.05
CA THR A 207 -17.65 -5.13 -16.05
C THR A 207 -16.34 -4.55 -15.53
N VAL A 208 -16.24 -4.38 -14.21
CA VAL A 208 -15.11 -3.71 -13.56
C VAL A 208 -14.53 -4.56 -12.45
N LEU A 209 -13.28 -4.25 -12.11
CA LEU A 209 -12.71 -4.60 -10.81
C LEU A 209 -12.87 -3.40 -9.89
N ALA A 210 -13.50 -3.57 -8.74
CA ALA A 210 -13.73 -2.50 -7.77
C ALA A 210 -13.41 -2.97 -6.35
N GLY A 211 -13.17 -2.04 -5.45
CA GLY A 211 -12.97 -2.36 -4.04
C GLY A 211 -14.28 -2.62 -3.32
N LYS A 212 -14.39 -3.80 -2.71
CA LYS A 212 -15.52 -4.21 -1.89
C LYS A 212 -15.15 -4.18 -0.42
N GLN A 213 -15.97 -3.52 0.38
CA GLN A 213 -15.81 -3.52 1.84
C GLN A 213 -16.08 -4.93 2.39
N GLY A 214 -15.07 -5.50 3.04
CA GLY A 214 -15.14 -6.75 3.80
C GLY A 214 -15.40 -6.51 5.29
N ARG A 215 -14.91 -7.41 6.13
CA ARG A 215 -15.09 -7.33 7.59
C ARG A 215 -14.23 -6.22 8.17
N GLY A 216 -14.81 -5.41 9.07
CA GLY A 216 -14.06 -4.34 9.75
C GLY A 216 -13.56 -3.28 8.77
N PHE A 217 -12.24 -3.14 8.65
CA PHE A 217 -11.58 -2.20 7.74
C PHE A 217 -11.07 -2.86 6.44
N GLU A 218 -11.29 -4.15 6.29
CA GLU A 218 -10.86 -4.89 5.11
C GLU A 218 -11.55 -4.36 3.85
N VAL A 219 -10.77 -4.13 2.80
CA VAL A 219 -11.26 -3.87 1.45
C VAL A 219 -10.52 -4.82 0.55
N HIS A 220 -11.21 -5.51 -0.36
CA HIS A 220 -10.59 -6.43 -1.31
C HIS A 220 -11.10 -6.16 -2.73
N PRO A 221 -10.32 -6.48 -3.77
CA PRO A 221 -10.79 -6.37 -5.14
C PRO A 221 -11.92 -7.39 -5.39
N ALA A 222 -12.99 -6.95 -6.04
CA ALA A 222 -14.09 -7.81 -6.45
C ALA A 222 -14.67 -7.36 -7.79
N ARG A 223 -15.18 -8.32 -8.57
CA ARG A 223 -15.84 -8.02 -9.83
C ARG A 223 -17.23 -7.43 -9.61
N ALA A 224 -17.56 -6.41 -10.38
CA ALA A 224 -18.87 -5.78 -10.38
C ALA A 224 -19.30 -5.39 -11.79
N LYS A 225 -20.59 -5.21 -11.99
CA LYS A 225 -21.17 -4.58 -13.17
C LYS A 225 -21.61 -3.16 -12.82
N ILE A 226 -21.15 -2.18 -13.58
CA ILE A 226 -21.64 -0.81 -13.53
C ILE A 226 -22.67 -0.64 -14.64
N ILE A 227 -23.87 -0.21 -14.26
CA ILE A 227 -24.99 0.01 -15.17
C ILE A 227 -25.35 1.48 -15.10
N LYS A 228 -25.62 2.10 -16.25
CA LYS A 228 -26.12 3.47 -16.32
C LYS A 228 -27.63 3.45 -16.06
N ALA A 229 -28.09 4.16 -15.03
CA ALA A 229 -29.49 4.34 -14.72
C ALA A 229 -30.15 5.35 -15.67
N LYS A 230 -31.49 5.37 -15.68
CA LYS A 230 -32.27 6.26 -16.56
C LYS A 230 -32.02 7.75 -16.30
N ASP A 231 -31.65 8.10 -15.07
CA ASP A 231 -31.27 9.47 -14.66
C ASP A 231 -29.83 9.85 -15.05
N GLY A 232 -29.12 8.96 -15.73
CA GLY A 232 -27.73 9.15 -16.15
C GLY A 232 -26.69 8.80 -15.06
N SER A 233 -27.12 8.45 -13.85
CA SER A 233 -26.23 8.02 -12.77
C SER A 233 -25.68 6.61 -13.02
N TYR A 234 -24.53 6.29 -12.42
CA TYR A 234 -23.97 4.95 -12.46
C TYR A 234 -24.31 4.19 -11.18
N ARG A 235 -24.68 2.92 -11.34
CA ARG A 235 -24.96 2.00 -10.23
C ARG A 235 -24.08 0.78 -10.31
N LEU A 236 -23.54 0.34 -9.18
CA LEU A 236 -22.64 -0.79 -9.08
C LEU A 236 -23.36 -2.01 -8.51
N ARG A 237 -23.29 -3.13 -9.22
CA ARG A 237 -23.84 -4.42 -8.79
C ARG A 237 -22.72 -5.46 -8.73
N TRP A 238 -22.46 -6.02 -7.55
CA TRP A 238 -21.48 -7.08 -7.37
C TRP A 238 -21.88 -8.35 -8.15
N LEU A 239 -20.91 -8.95 -8.83
CA LEU A 239 -21.10 -10.25 -9.48
C LEU A 239 -20.89 -11.37 -8.45
N LYS A 240 -21.73 -12.41 -8.50
CA LYS A 240 -21.56 -13.61 -7.66
C LYS A 240 -20.43 -14.47 -8.24
N GLY A 241 -19.49 -14.93 -7.41
CA GLY A 241 -18.51 -15.95 -7.79
C GLY A 241 -17.22 -15.44 -8.44
N GLY A 242 -16.51 -14.50 -7.81
CA GLY A 242 -15.12 -14.21 -8.18
C GLY A 242 -14.18 -14.76 -7.12
N GLU A 243 -13.60 -15.93 -7.37
CA GLU A 243 -12.37 -16.36 -6.70
C GLU A 243 -11.32 -15.24 -6.81
N GLN A 244 -10.54 -15.12 -5.74
CA GLN A 244 -9.40 -14.22 -5.65
C GLN A 244 -8.44 -14.52 -6.80
N ALA A 245 -8.23 -13.54 -7.67
CA ALA A 245 -7.11 -13.55 -8.62
C ALA A 245 -5.88 -12.94 -7.95
#